data_AF-A0A7X7LNC9-F1
#
_entry.id   AF-A0A7X7LNC9-F1
#
_cell.length_a   1.000
_cell.length_b   1.000
_cell.length_c   1.000
_cell.angle_alpha   90.00
_cell.angle_beta   90.00
_cell.angle_gamma   90.00
#
_symmetry.space_group_name_H-M   'P 1'
#
loop_
_entity.id
_entity.type
_entity.pdbx_description
1 polymer ?
#
loop_
_entity_poly.entity_id
_entity_poly.type
_entity_poly.pdbx_seq_one_letter_code
_entity_poly.pdbx_strand_id
1 'polypeptide(L)'
;FGEVTNNDTYTEDVTEEYYDSQARLKVLESKEARLIALLDKAVNITDIVAIENELAKVRSDIEVIQGRLQYLTNSTSFSTINIELKQAIPGHVKAPQGTTGKAWKALINSINNLIDFGSGLIVFLAAALPWLVILAVIYLIIRSIRKKRKNKKDA
;
A
#
# COMPACT_ATOMS: atom_id res chain seq x y z
N PHE A 1 4.72 -3.25 19.21
CA PHE A 1 3.88 -2.05 19.39
C PHE A 1 3.65 -1.46 18.01
N GLY A 2 2.39 -1.32 17.57
CA GLY A 2 2.05 -0.65 16.31
C GLY A 2 1.80 0.83 16.55
N GLU A 3 2.15 1.68 15.58
CA GLU A 3 1.93 3.13 15.62
C GLU A 3 0.72 3.47 14.74
N VAL A 4 -0.27 4.18 15.27
CA VAL A 4 -1.43 4.64 14.50
C VAL A 4 -0.98 5.83 13.65
N THR A 5 -0.86 5.63 12.34
CA THR A 5 -0.37 6.68 11.42
C THR A 5 -1.46 7.69 11.05
N ASN A 6 -2.71 7.26 10.95
CA ASN A 6 -3.84 8.14 10.61
C ASN A 6 -5.13 7.60 11.25
N ASN A 7 -5.99 8.50 11.72
CA ASN A 7 -7.32 8.17 12.26
C ASN A 7 -8.33 9.20 11.76
N ASP A 8 -9.18 8.78 10.83
CA ASP A 8 -10.28 9.59 10.33
C ASP A 8 -11.60 9.07 10.92
N THR A 9 -12.34 9.95 11.60
CA THR A 9 -13.65 9.63 12.19
C THR A 9 -14.73 10.40 11.44
N TYR A 10 -15.62 9.67 10.76
CA TYR A 10 -16.82 10.23 10.14
C TYR A 10 -18.04 9.84 10.98
N THR A 11 -18.86 10.83 11.32
CA THR A 11 -20.14 10.64 12.02
C THR A 11 -21.22 11.33 11.20
N GLU A 12 -22.18 10.55 10.70
CA GLU A 12 -23.34 11.05 9.99
C GLU A 12 -24.53 11.02 10.94
N ASP A 13 -25.11 12.20 11.23
CA ASP A 13 -26.29 12.31 12.07
C ASP A 13 -27.55 12.07 11.24
N VAL A 14 -28.18 10.91 11.45
CA VAL A 14 -29.41 10.48 10.77
C VAL A 14 -30.67 10.73 11.61
N THR A 15 -30.56 11.48 12.70
CA THR A 15 -31.68 11.74 13.62
C THR A 15 -32.81 12.49 12.91
N GLU A 16 -32.48 13.51 12.13
CA GLU A 16 -33.47 14.28 11.36
C GLU A 16 -34.20 13.40 10.34
N GLU A 17 -33.46 12.58 9.59
CA GLU A 17 -34.04 11.65 8.61
C GLU A 17 -34.96 10.62 9.26
N TYR A 18 -34.60 10.14 10.45
CA TYR A 18 -35.42 9.20 11.21
C TYR A 18 -36.76 9.81 11.61
N TYR A 19 -36.77 11.01 12.18
CA TYR A 19 -38.00 11.69 12.58
C TYR A 19 -38.87 12.08 11.40
N ASP A 20 -38.28 12.55 10.29
CA ASP A 20 -39.02 12.84 9.06
C ASP A 20 -39.68 11.57 8.48
N SER A 21 -38.92 10.48 8.39
CA SER A 21 -39.43 9.17 7.93
C SER A 21 -40.57 8.66 8.82
N GLN A 22 -40.46 8.81 10.14
CA GLN A 22 -41.50 8.43 11.09
C GLN A 22 -42.77 9.29 10.94
N ALA A 23 -42.61 10.60 10.75
CA ALA A 23 -43.75 11.49 10.49
C ALA A 23 -44.47 11.11 9.20
N ARG A 24 -43.70 10.82 8.14
CA ARG A 24 -44.25 10.39 6.84
C ARG A 24 -44.95 9.03 6.92
N LEU A 25 -44.40 8.07 7.66
CA LEU A 25 -45.04 6.78 7.93
C LEU A 25 -46.43 6.97 8.54
N LYS A 26 -46.54 7.80 9.58
CA LYS A 26 -47.82 8.08 10.26
C LYS A 26 -48.86 8.70 9.32
N VAL A 27 -48.43 9.56 8.39
CA VAL A 27 -49.32 10.14 7.38
C VAL A 27 -49.85 9.07 6.42
N LEU A 28 -48.99 8.14 6.00
CA LEU A 28 -49.39 7.03 5.12
C LEU A 28 -50.31 6.05 5.83
N GLU A 29 -50.04 5.67 7.08
CA GLU A 29 -50.93 4.80 7.88
C GLU A 29 -52.31 5.44 8.07
N SER A 30 -52.37 6.76 8.30
CA SER A 30 -53.64 7.50 8.33
C SER A 30 -54.36 7.47 6.97
N LYS A 31 -53.62 7.56 5.86
CA LYS A 31 -54.19 7.42 4.52
C LYS A 31 -54.70 6.01 4.28
N GLU A 32 -53.97 4.99 4.70
CA GLU A 32 -54.37 3.58 4.62
C GLU A 32 -55.69 3.35 5.37
N ALA A 33 -55.78 3.81 6.63
CA ALA A 33 -56.99 3.69 7.43
C ALA A 33 -58.20 4.37 6.78
N ARG A 34 -58.00 5.54 6.14
CA ARG A 34 -59.07 6.21 5.37
C ARG A 34 -59.48 5.42 4.14
N LEU A 35 -58.53 4.84 3.40
CA LEU A 35 -58.82 4.02 2.22
C LEU A 35 -59.59 2.76 2.60
N ILE A 36 -59.22 2.08 3.70
CA ILE A 36 -59.97 0.94 4.24
C ILE A 36 -61.40 1.35 4.60
N ALA A 37 -61.57 2.48 5.30
CA ALA A 37 -62.90 2.98 5.66
C ALA A 37 -63.76 3.40 4.45
N LEU A 38 -63.13 3.79 3.32
CA LEU A 38 -63.81 4.05 2.07
C LEU A 38 -64.17 2.75 1.34
N LEU A 39 -63.29 1.75 1.38
CA LEU A 39 -63.51 0.42 0.83
C LEU A 39 -64.73 -0.25 1.48
N ASP A 40 -64.84 -0.17 2.80
CA ASP A 40 -65.98 -0.71 3.57
C ASP A 40 -67.33 -0.10 3.18
N LYS A 41 -67.33 1.11 2.59
CA LYS A 41 -68.53 1.83 2.16
C LYS A 41 -68.76 1.76 0.66
N ALA A 42 -67.81 1.23 -0.11
CA ALA A 42 -67.88 1.20 -1.56
C ALA A 42 -68.86 0.12 -2.03
N VAL A 43 -69.78 0.49 -2.92
CA VAL A 43 -70.80 -0.41 -3.47
C VAL A 43 -70.47 -0.79 -4.93
N ASN A 44 -69.88 0.13 -5.69
CA ASN A 44 -69.54 -0.10 -7.09
C ASN A 44 -68.21 -0.86 -7.20
N ILE A 45 -68.18 -1.87 -8.07
CA ILE A 45 -66.98 -2.67 -8.34
C ILE A 45 -65.84 -1.79 -8.88
N THR A 46 -66.15 -0.78 -9.69
CA THR A 46 -65.14 0.17 -10.20
C THR A 46 -64.46 0.95 -9.09
N ASP A 47 -65.22 1.38 -8.09
CA ASP A 47 -64.70 2.14 -6.94
C ASP A 47 -63.87 1.24 -6.03
N ILE A 48 -64.32 0.00 -5.81
CA ILE A 48 -63.58 -1.02 -5.05
C ILE A 48 -62.21 -1.27 -5.68
N VAL A 49 -62.16 -1.53 -7.00
CA VAL A 49 -60.89 -1.79 -7.71
C VAL A 49 -59.97 -0.57 -7.66
N ALA A 50 -60.52 0.64 -7.79
CA ALA A 50 -59.72 1.86 -7.67
C ALA A 50 -59.12 2.05 -6.27
N ILE A 51 -59.91 1.81 -5.22
CA ILE A 51 -59.45 1.90 -3.83
C ILE A 51 -58.39 0.83 -3.53
N GLU A 52 -58.59 -0.41 -3.96
CA GLU A 52 -57.62 -1.50 -3.79
C GLU A 52 -56.27 -1.18 -4.46
N ASN A 53 -56.30 -0.66 -5.69
CA ASN A 53 -55.08 -0.25 -6.39
C ASN A 53 -54.32 0.85 -5.64
N GLU A 54 -55.04 1.84 -5.10
CA GLU A 54 -54.43 2.90 -4.31
C GLU A 54 -53.94 2.39 -2.94
N LEU A 55 -54.68 1.48 -2.31
CA LEU A 55 -54.30 0.84 -1.05
C LEU A 55 -53.02 0.02 -1.22
N ALA A 56 -52.88 -0.73 -2.32
CA ALA A 56 -51.68 -1.47 -2.64
C ALA A 56 -50.45 -0.55 -2.79
N LYS A 57 -50.61 0.62 -3.44
CA LYS A 57 -49.54 1.62 -3.52
C LYS A 57 -49.17 2.17 -2.14
N VAL A 58 -50.16 2.55 -1.33
CA VAL A 58 -49.92 3.09 0.01
C VAL A 58 -49.20 2.07 0.89
N ARG A 59 -49.59 0.80 0.84
CA ARG A 59 -48.90 -0.28 1.56
C ARG A 59 -47.46 -0.47 1.10
N SER A 60 -47.22 -0.47 -0.21
CA SER A 60 -45.85 -0.52 -0.74
C SER A 60 -45.01 0.64 -0.22
N ASP A 61 -45.56 1.86 -0.18
CA ASP A 61 -44.82 3.02 0.33
C ASP A 61 -44.54 2.89 1.84
N ILE A 62 -45.49 2.37 2.61
CA ILE A 62 -45.33 2.07 4.04
C ILE A 62 -44.20 1.07 4.26
N GLU A 63 -44.19 -0.05 3.53
CA GLU A 63 -43.16 -1.09 3.65
C GLU A 63 -41.76 -0.55 3.35
N VAL A 64 -41.64 0.30 2.33
CA VAL A 64 -40.36 0.95 1.99
C VAL A 64 -39.88 1.85 3.14
N ILE A 65 -40.75 2.68 3.71
CA ILE A 65 -40.38 3.58 4.81
C ILE A 65 -40.07 2.79 6.09
N GLN A 66 -40.85 1.75 6.41
CA GLN A 66 -40.57 0.87 7.55
C GLN A 66 -39.22 0.17 7.39
N GLY A 67 -38.90 -0.31 6.18
CA GLY A 67 -37.58 -0.87 5.87
C GLY A 67 -36.45 0.14 6.07
N ARG A 68 -36.63 1.40 5.64
CA ARG A 68 -35.66 2.48 5.86
C ARG A 68 -35.47 2.79 7.34
N LEU A 69 -36.55 2.90 8.12
CA LEU A 69 -36.48 3.13 9.56
C LEU A 69 -35.75 1.99 10.28
N GLN A 70 -36.01 0.73 9.90
CA GLN A 70 -35.30 -0.43 10.45
C GLN A 70 -33.80 -0.38 10.13
N TYR A 71 -33.44 0.00 8.90
CA TYR A 71 -32.05 0.18 8.50
C TYR A 71 -31.34 1.27 9.32
N LEU A 72 -31.96 2.44 9.47
CA LEU A 72 -31.41 3.54 10.26
C LEU A 72 -31.24 3.13 11.74
N THR A 73 -32.23 2.44 12.31
CA THR A 73 -32.20 1.93 13.70
C THR A 73 -31.06 0.93 13.90
N ASN A 74 -30.85 0.03 12.94
CA ASN A 74 -29.76 -0.94 13.00
C ASN A 74 -28.41 -0.24 12.81
N SER A 75 -28.31 0.74 11.92
CA SER A 75 -27.06 1.43 11.60
C SER A 75 -26.54 2.30 12.75
N THR A 76 -27.41 2.95 13.51
CA THR A 76 -27.00 3.70 14.72
C THR A 76 -26.51 2.79 15.85
N SER A 77 -26.96 1.54 15.88
CA SER A 77 -26.51 0.54 16.87
C SER A 77 -25.11 -0.02 16.57
N PHE A 78 -24.59 0.14 15.34
CA PHE A 78 -23.31 -0.41 14.91
C PHE A 78 -22.34 0.70 14.46
N SER A 79 -21.30 0.98 15.25
CA SER A 79 -20.15 1.75 14.78
C SER A 79 -19.35 0.90 13.78
N THR A 80 -19.27 1.31 12.52
CA THR A 80 -18.46 0.61 11.52
C THR A 80 -16.99 1.05 11.67
N ILE A 81 -16.17 0.19 12.26
CA ILE A 81 -14.72 0.44 12.42
C ILE A 81 -13.97 -0.20 11.26
N ASN A 82 -13.45 0.62 10.35
CA ASN A 82 -12.58 0.17 9.26
C ASN A 82 -11.12 0.22 9.72
N ILE A 83 -10.47 -0.93 9.90
CA ILE A 83 -9.06 -1.00 10.28
C ILE A 83 -8.23 -1.40 9.06
N GLU A 84 -7.45 -0.46 8.52
CA GLU A 84 -6.45 -0.75 7.50
C GLU A 84 -5.07 -0.98 8.16
N LEU A 85 -4.64 -2.24 8.23
CA LEU A 85 -3.33 -2.60 8.78
C LEU A 85 -2.29 -2.58 7.66
N LYS A 86 -1.46 -1.53 7.62
CA LYS A 86 -0.28 -1.49 6.75
C LYS A 86 0.90 -2.08 7.51
N GLN A 87 1.43 -3.19 7.01
CA GLN A 87 2.76 -3.64 7.42
C GLN A 87 3.72 -2.55 7.02
N ALA A 88 4.36 -1.91 8.00
CA ALA A 88 5.51 -1.06 7.74
C ALA A 88 6.54 -1.96 7.03
N ILE A 89 6.61 -1.87 5.70
CA ILE A 89 7.73 -2.41 4.95
C ILE A 89 8.93 -1.74 5.60
N PRO A 90 9.92 -2.48 6.13
CA PRO A 90 11.09 -1.89 6.76
C PRO A 90 11.96 -1.24 5.69
N GLY A 91 11.48 -0.18 5.06
CA GLY A 91 12.28 0.80 4.35
C GLY A 91 12.97 1.63 5.41
N HIS A 92 14.17 1.23 5.78
CA HIS A 92 15.06 1.93 6.70
C HIS A 92 14.51 2.10 8.11
N VAL A 93 14.27 0.98 8.80
CA VAL A 93 14.56 0.99 10.24
C VAL A 93 16.04 1.40 10.33
N LYS A 94 16.33 2.63 10.79
CA LYS A 94 17.66 2.94 11.31
C LYS A 94 17.87 1.90 12.41
N ALA A 95 18.55 0.81 12.05
CA ALA A 95 18.89 -0.24 12.99
C ALA A 95 19.44 0.46 14.25
N PRO A 96 19.01 0.07 15.46
CA PRO A 96 19.61 0.60 16.68
C PRO A 96 21.12 0.40 16.52
N GLN A 97 21.81 1.52 16.31
CA GLN A 97 23.22 1.54 15.96
C GLN A 97 24.01 1.28 17.22
N GLY A 98 24.05 0.02 17.65
CA GLY A 98 25.18 -0.44 18.44
C GLY A 98 26.43 -0.27 17.59
N THR A 99 27.28 0.70 17.94
CA THR A 99 28.57 0.99 17.29
C THR A 99 29.43 -0.27 17.14
N THR A 100 29.32 -1.22 18.08
CA THR A 100 30.01 -2.50 18.07
C THR A 100 29.63 -3.41 16.90
N GLY A 101 28.34 -3.52 16.54
CA GLY A 101 27.89 -4.39 15.44
C GLY A 101 28.29 -3.86 14.07
N LYS A 102 28.30 -2.52 13.90
CA LYS A 102 28.75 -1.87 12.67
C LYS A 102 30.27 -1.91 12.53
N ALA A 103 31.01 -1.77 13.64
CA ALA A 103 32.45 -1.95 13.66
C ALA A 103 32.84 -3.38 13.27
N TRP A 104 32.13 -4.39 13.79
CA TRP A 104 32.36 -5.80 13.41
C TRP A 104 32.09 -6.06 11.92
N LYS A 105 30.99 -5.54 11.39
CA LYS A 105 30.68 -5.69 9.96
C LYS A 105 31.68 -4.94 9.07
N ALA A 106 32.15 -3.77 9.49
CA ALA A 106 33.18 -3.01 8.80
C ALA A 106 34.54 -3.74 8.80
N LEU A 107 34.90 -4.41 9.91
CA LEU A 107 36.13 -5.20 9.99
C LEU A 107 36.09 -6.43 9.09
N ILE A 108 34.98 -7.17 9.06
CA ILE A 108 34.83 -8.32 8.16
C ILE A 108 34.93 -7.86 6.69
N ASN A 109 34.25 -6.78 6.33
CA ASN A 109 34.37 -6.21 4.98
C ASN A 109 35.79 -5.74 4.66
N SER A 110 36.51 -5.16 5.63
CA SER A 110 37.90 -4.74 5.44
C SER A 110 38.85 -5.92 5.23
N ILE A 111 38.61 -7.07 5.88
CA ILE A 111 39.40 -8.29 5.68
C ILE A 111 39.17 -8.85 4.28
N ASN A 112 37.92 -8.91 3.82
CA ASN A 112 37.62 -9.37 2.46
C ASN A 112 38.25 -8.46 1.40
N ASN A 113 38.19 -7.13 1.59
CA ASN A 113 38.85 -6.18 0.71
C ASN A 113 40.39 -6.35 0.69
N LEU A 114 41.00 -6.74 1.81
CA LEU A 114 42.43 -7.01 1.88
C LEU A 114 42.81 -8.29 1.12
N ILE A 115 41.97 -9.32 1.19
CA ILE A 115 42.13 -10.56 0.43
C ILE A 115 41.99 -10.28 -1.08
N ASP A 116 40.98 -9.49 -1.47
CA ASP A 116 40.78 -9.09 -2.86
C ASP A 116 41.94 -8.24 -3.39
N PHE A 117 42.48 -7.34 -2.58
CA PHE A 117 43.69 -6.59 -2.92
C PHE A 117 44.91 -7.51 -3.10
N GLY A 118 45.10 -8.48 -2.21
CA GLY A 118 46.17 -9.48 -2.31
C GLY A 118 46.06 -10.34 -3.57
N SER A 119 44.85 -10.80 -3.89
CA SER A 119 44.56 -11.51 -5.14
C SER A 119 44.86 -10.63 -6.36
N GLY A 120 44.46 -9.36 -6.31
CA GLY A 120 44.75 -8.36 -7.34
C GLY A 120 46.24 -8.15 -7.57
N LEU A 121 47.06 -8.15 -6.51
CA LEU A 121 48.53 -8.07 -6.64
C LEU A 121 49.13 -9.29 -7.34
N ILE A 122 48.64 -10.49 -7.04
CA ILE A 122 49.10 -11.72 -7.69
C ILE A 122 48.76 -11.68 -9.18
N VAL A 123 47.54 -11.30 -9.54
CA VAL A 123 47.11 -11.16 -10.93
C VAL A 123 47.89 -10.05 -11.64
N PHE A 124 48.14 -8.91 -10.98
CA PHE A 124 48.95 -7.82 -11.54
C PHE A 124 50.40 -8.26 -11.79
N LEU A 125 51.02 -8.98 -10.86
CA LEU A 125 52.37 -9.53 -11.03
C LEU A 125 52.41 -10.53 -12.20
N ALA A 126 51.40 -11.40 -12.32
CA ALA A 126 51.28 -12.33 -13.43
C ALA A 126 51.11 -11.60 -14.78
N ALA A 127 50.30 -10.54 -14.82
CA ALA A 127 50.09 -9.72 -16.01
C ALA A 127 51.31 -8.84 -16.37
N ALA A 128 52.13 -8.47 -15.38
CA ALA A 128 53.35 -7.68 -15.59
C ALA A 128 54.53 -8.52 -16.08
N LEU A 129 54.54 -9.84 -15.87
CA LEU A 129 55.61 -10.75 -16.31
C LEU A 129 55.95 -10.61 -17.81
N PRO A 130 54.98 -10.65 -18.75
CA PRO A 130 55.27 -10.48 -20.18
C PRO A 130 55.95 -9.13 -20.49
N TRP A 131 55.52 -8.05 -19.85
CA TRP A 131 56.10 -6.72 -20.04
C TRP A 131 57.52 -6.61 -19.47
N LEU A 132 57.78 -7.22 -18.30
CA LEU A 132 59.12 -7.30 -17.72
C LEU A 132 60.09 -8.08 -18.62
N VAL A 133 59.63 -9.16 -19.25
CA VAL A 133 60.44 -9.92 -20.23
C VAL A 133 60.78 -9.05 -21.44
N ILE A 134 59.80 -8.31 -21.99
CA ILE A 134 60.05 -7.39 -23.11
C ILE A 134 61.07 -6.30 -22.73
N LEU A 135 60.92 -5.68 -21.56
CA LEU A 135 61.86 -4.66 -21.08
C LEU A 135 63.27 -5.22 -20.85
N ALA A 136 63.40 -6.43 -20.31
CA ALA A 136 64.69 -7.10 -20.14
C ALA A 136 65.37 -7.36 -21.50
N VAL A 137 64.60 -7.81 -22.51
CA VAL A 137 65.12 -8.02 -23.87
C VAL A 137 65.58 -6.71 -24.51
N ILE A 138 64.78 -5.64 -24.41
CA ILE A 138 65.15 -4.30 -24.91
C ILE A 138 66.42 -3.82 -24.21
N TYR A 139 66.51 -3.98 -22.90
CA TYR A 139 67.71 -3.60 -22.13
C TYR A 139 68.95 -4.37 -22.59
N LEU A 140 68.85 -5.68 -22.83
CA LEU A 140 69.96 -6.50 -23.34
C LEU A 140 70.38 -6.10 -24.76
N ILE A 141 69.44 -5.72 -25.63
CA ILE A 141 69.72 -5.21 -26.97
C ILE A 141 70.48 -3.87 -26.89
N ILE A 142 70.01 -2.92 -26.09
CA ILE A 142 70.67 -1.62 -25.90
C ILE A 142 72.08 -1.81 -25.33
N ARG A 143 72.23 -2.67 -24.32
CA ARG A 143 73.53 -3.01 -23.72
C ARG A 143 74.48 -3.61 -24.76
N SER A 144 74.00 -4.52 -25.61
CA SER A 144 74.80 -5.16 -26.65
C SER A 144 75.25 -4.18 -27.73
N ILE A 145 74.38 -3.26 -28.13
CA ILE A 145 74.71 -2.19 -29.09
C ILE A 145 75.72 -1.21 -28.48
N ARG A 146 75.57 -0.82 -27.21
CA ARG A 146 76.55 0.02 -26.51
C ARG A 146 77.90 -0.66 -26.37
N LYS A 147 77.94 -1.98 -26.11
CA LYS A 147 79.18 -2.77 -26.05
C LYS A 147 79.87 -2.85 -27.42
N LYS A 148 79.10 -3.03 -28.51
CA LYS A 148 79.64 -3.02 -29.89
C LYS A 148 80.13 -1.63 -30.33
N ARG A 149 79.51 -0.53 -29.87
CA ARG A 149 79.98 0.83 -30.16
C ARG A 149 81.27 1.21 -29.42
N LYS A 150 81.57 0.60 -28.26
CA LYS A 150 82.85 0.80 -27.57
C LYS A 150 84.01 0.09 -28.29
N ASN A 151 83.80 -1.09 -28.85
CA ASN A 151 84.84 -1.82 -29.61
C ASN A 151 85.08 -1.32 -31.04
N LYS A 152 84.36 -0.27 -31.49
CA LYS A 152 84.54 0.33 -32.83
C LYS A 152 85.08 1.77 -32.78
N LYS A 153 85.52 2.22 -31.61
CA LYS A 153 86.27 3.49 -31.42
C LYS A 153 87.78 3.29 -31.26
N ASP A 154 88.25 2.04 -31.23
CA ASP A 154 89.67 1.66 -31.16
C ASP A 154 90.09 0.74 -32.34
N ALA A 155 89.51 0.95 -33.52
CA ALA A 155 89.95 0.33 -34.78
C ALA A 155 89.98 1.39 -35.88
#